data_AF-A0A6M0FRR7-F1
#
_entry.id   AF-A0A6M0FRR7-F1
#
_cell.length_a   1.000
_cell.length_b   1.000
_cell.length_c   1.000
_cell.angle_alpha   90.00
_cell.angle_beta   90.00
_cell.angle_gamma   90.00
#
_symmetry.space_group_name_H-M   'P 1'
#
loop_
_entity.id
_entity.type
_entity.pdbx_description
1 polymer ?
#
loop_
_entity_poly.entity_id
_entity_poly.type
_entity_poly.pdbx_seq_one_letter_code
_entity_poly.pdbx_strand_id
1 'polypeptide(L)'
;MQLDLQISPNIPPTQYKPVGGSGWLNRYTKKEETKTGLVEYPRVKEGTRSPNNPKHWYWKYCWYQQGENNQQIYKKGKPVIECVGCPQKKVRAVERAIAAKLPPHKILEIIKKKSRKHNLD
;
A
#
# COMPACT_ATOMS: atom_id res chain seq x y z
N MET A 1 -14.52 16.51 -13.46
CA MET A 1 -13.27 16.82 -12.72
C MET A 1 -12.62 15.50 -12.34
N GLN A 2 -11.65 15.07 -13.14
CA GLN A 2 -10.98 13.77 -13.02
C GLN A 2 -9.72 14.01 -12.17
N LEU A 3 -9.67 13.49 -10.94
CA LEU A 3 -8.46 13.56 -10.12
C LEU A 3 -7.40 12.66 -10.75
N ASP A 4 -6.56 13.27 -11.59
CA ASP A 4 -5.38 12.63 -12.14
C ASP A 4 -4.37 12.46 -10.99
N LEU A 5 -4.35 11.27 -10.40
CA LEU A 5 -3.32 10.87 -9.45
C LEU A 5 -2.00 10.76 -10.22
N GLN A 6 -1.33 11.89 -10.44
CA GLN A 6 0.01 11.94 -11.02
C GLN A 6 0.99 11.29 -10.04
N ILE A 7 1.25 10.00 -10.28
CA ILE A 7 2.27 9.21 -9.62
C ILE A 7 3.62 9.84 -10.00
N SER A 8 4.32 10.41 -9.02
CA SER A 8 5.60 11.07 -9.27
C SER A 8 6.65 10.09 -9.80
N PRO A 9 7.44 10.47 -10.84
CA PRO A 9 8.31 9.55 -11.56
C PRO A 9 9.66 9.22 -10.86
N ASN A 10 9.93 9.73 -9.65
CA ASN A 10 11.28 9.70 -9.04
C ASN A 10 11.43 8.87 -7.76
N ILE A 11 10.46 8.01 -7.43
CA ILE A 11 10.70 6.91 -6.49
C ILE A 11 10.50 5.66 -7.32
N PRO A 12 11.52 4.79 -7.50
CA PRO A 12 11.29 3.54 -8.18
C PRO A 12 10.15 2.85 -7.43
N PRO A 13 9.00 2.56 -8.08
CA PRO A 13 8.08 1.59 -7.51
C PRO A 13 8.99 0.39 -7.28
N THR A 14 9.15 -0.05 -6.04
CA THR A 14 9.94 -1.24 -5.81
C THR A 14 9.13 -2.34 -6.48
N GLN A 15 9.44 -2.62 -7.75
CA GLN A 15 8.81 -3.62 -8.61
C GLN A 15 9.29 -4.97 -8.09
N TYR A 16 8.99 -5.26 -6.83
CA TYR A 16 9.00 -6.63 -6.37
C TYR A 16 7.85 -7.30 -7.13
N LYS A 17 8.18 -8.03 -8.20
CA LYS A 17 7.35 -9.13 -8.67
C LYS A 17 7.06 -9.96 -7.41
N PRO A 18 5.80 -10.07 -6.95
CA PRO A 18 5.54 -10.78 -5.72
C PRO A 18 5.90 -12.24 -5.93
N VAL A 19 6.81 -12.73 -5.10
CA VAL A 19 7.19 -14.14 -5.04
C VAL A 19 6.19 -14.83 -4.11
N GLY A 20 4.92 -14.87 -4.51
CA GLY A 20 3.87 -15.55 -3.73
C GLY A 20 2.47 -14.93 -3.80
N GLY A 21 1.46 -15.75 -3.49
CA GLY A 21 0.03 -15.39 -3.50
C GLY A 21 -0.39 -14.39 -2.40
N SER A 22 0.53 -14.00 -1.51
CA SER A 22 0.27 -13.10 -0.37
C SER A 22 0.31 -11.60 -0.70
N GLY A 23 0.58 -11.21 -1.95
CA GLY A 23 0.65 -9.80 -2.35
C GLY A 23 1.90 -9.05 -1.85
N TRP A 24 1.89 -7.72 -1.98
CA TRP A 24 3.00 -6.84 -1.61
C TRP A 24 2.51 -5.48 -1.11
N LEU A 25 3.35 -4.81 -0.31
CA LEU A 25 3.14 -3.42 0.08
C LEU A 25 3.82 -2.50 -0.92
N ASN A 26 3.08 -1.52 -1.43
CA ASN A 26 3.59 -0.48 -2.29
C ASN A 26 3.57 0.87 -1.58
N ARG A 27 4.69 1.59 -1.66
CA ARG A 27 4.90 2.92 -1.10
C ARG A 27 4.67 3.96 -2.18
N TYR A 28 4.02 5.05 -1.85
CA TYR A 28 3.87 6.17 -2.77
C TYR A 28 3.82 7.51 -2.02
N THR A 29 4.13 8.57 -2.75
CA THR A 29 3.90 9.95 -2.33
C THR A 29 2.75 10.53 -3.15
N LYS A 30 2.10 11.56 -2.60
CA LYS A 30 1.11 12.36 -3.33
C LYS A 30 1.69 13.76 -3.46
N LYS A 31 1.77 14.29 -4.68
CA LYS A 31 2.05 15.72 -4.89
C LYS A 31 0.74 16.46 -5.01
N GLU A 32 0.63 17.57 -4.31
CA GLU A 32 -0.52 18.46 -4.36
C GLU A 32 -0.03 19.87 -4.61
N GLU A 33 -0.63 20.54 -5.60
CA GLU A 33 -0.36 21.94 -5.86
C GLU A 33 -1.07 22.79 -4.78
N THR A 34 -0.30 23.63 -4.11
CA THR A 34 -0.78 24.55 -3.09
C THR A 34 -0.51 25.98 -3.54
N LYS A 35 -1.12 26.98 -2.87
CA LYS A 35 -0.90 28.41 -3.17
C LYS A 35 0.57 28.83 -3.11
N THR A 36 1.41 28.08 -2.40
CA THR A 36 2.85 28.31 -2.25
C THR A 36 3.72 27.43 -3.15
N GLY A 37 3.12 26.64 -4.05
CA GLY A 37 3.81 25.72 -4.96
C GLY A 37 3.46 24.23 -4.75
N LEU A 38 4.18 23.35 -5.44
CA LEU A 38 3.97 21.90 -5.42
C LEU A 38 4.53 21.29 -4.13
N VAL A 39 3.66 20.69 -3.30
CA VAL A 39 4.05 20.07 -2.03
C VAL A 39 3.84 18.56 -2.10
N GLU A 40 4.83 17.79 -1.64
CA GLU A 40 4.77 16.34 -1.61
C GLU A 40 4.45 15.79 -0.21
N TYR A 41 3.47 14.90 -0.14
CA TYR A 41 2.96 14.28 1.07
C TYR A 41 3.27 12.77 1.14
N PRO A 42 3.52 12.22 2.34
CA PRO A 42 3.60 12.90 3.64
C PRO A 42 4.78 13.88 3.73
N ARG A 43 4.58 15.01 4.42
CA ARG A 43 5.65 15.98 4.68
C ARG A 43 6.64 15.35 5.66
N VAL A 44 7.89 15.22 5.24
CA VAL A 44 8.98 14.74 6.09
C VAL A 44 9.67 15.98 6.67
N LYS A 45 9.64 16.12 8.01
CA LYS A 45 10.18 17.30 8.71
C LYS A 45 11.70 17.41 8.64
N GLU A 46 12.41 16.29 8.46
CA GLU A 46 13.88 16.24 8.44
C GLU A 46 14.40 15.34 7.30
N GLY A 47 15.11 15.94 6.35
CA GLY A 47 16.01 15.25 5.40
C GLY A 47 15.38 14.28 4.38
N THR A 48 16.24 13.40 3.85
CA THR A 48 15.91 12.39 2.82
C THR A 48 14.90 11.37 3.33
N ARG A 49 13.92 10.99 2.50
CA ARG A 49 12.94 9.97 2.89
C ARG A 49 13.58 8.62 3.14
N SER A 50 13.58 8.17 4.39
CA SER A 50 13.96 6.80 4.72
C SER A 50 12.97 5.78 4.14
N PRO A 51 13.43 4.79 3.33
CA PRO A 51 12.57 3.74 2.79
C PRO A 51 11.92 2.89 3.90
N ASN A 52 12.60 2.74 5.04
CA ASN A 52 12.18 1.87 6.13
C ASN A 52 11.31 2.57 7.16
N ASN A 53 10.97 3.86 6.97
CA ASN A 53 10.09 4.60 7.87
C ASN A 53 8.65 4.64 7.32
N PRO A 54 7.69 3.92 7.94
CA PRO A 54 6.30 3.93 7.49
C PRO A 54 5.63 5.31 7.50
N LYS A 55 6.13 6.25 8.31
CA LYS A 55 5.57 7.61 8.41
C LYS A 55 5.92 8.49 7.20
N HIS A 56 6.94 8.13 6.44
CA HIS A 56 7.43 8.93 5.31
C HIS A 56 6.67 8.67 4.00
N TRP A 57 5.78 7.68 4.00
CA TRP A 57 5.10 7.21 2.80
C TRP A 57 3.60 7.03 3.07
N TYR A 58 2.81 7.17 2.00
CA TYR A 58 1.53 6.49 1.93
C TYR A 58 1.75 5.05 1.49
N TRP A 59 0.89 4.17 1.97
CA TRP A 59 1.01 2.75 1.75
C TRP A 59 -0.27 2.20 1.14
N LYS A 60 -0.11 1.33 0.17
CA LYS A 60 -1.19 0.51 -0.36
C LYS A 60 -0.73 -0.94 -0.37
N TYR A 61 -1.60 -1.82 0.08
CA TYR A 61 -1.39 -3.26 -0.05
C TYR A 61 -1.99 -3.68 -1.38
N CYS A 62 -1.21 -4.33 -2.24
CA CYS A 62 -1.62 -4.79 -3.55
C CYS A 62 -1.46 -6.31 -3.64
N TRP A 63 -2.35 -6.98 -4.34
CA TRP A 63 -2.26 -8.41 -4.58
C TRP A 63 -2.86 -8.77 -5.93
N TYR A 64 -2.47 -9.94 -6.45
CA TYR A 64 -3.10 -10.48 -7.64
C TYR A 64 -4.45 -11.09 -7.28
N GLN A 65 -5.47 -10.76 -8.05
CA GLN A 65 -6.79 -11.35 -7.86
C GLN A 65 -6.70 -12.85 -8.19
N GLN A 66 -7.16 -13.67 -7.26
CA GLN A 66 -7.26 -15.12 -7.43
C GLN A 66 -8.73 -15.51 -7.60
N GLY A 67 -9.01 -16.42 -8.53
CA GLY A 67 -10.32 -17.05 -8.69
C GLY A 67 -10.55 -18.18 -7.69
N GLU A 68 -11.68 -18.88 -7.81
CA GLU A 68 -12.12 -19.92 -6.86
C GLU A 68 -11.10 -21.05 -6.64
N ASN A 69 -10.25 -21.32 -7.62
CA ASN A 69 -9.23 -22.38 -7.56
C ASN A 69 -7.80 -21.85 -7.27
N ASN A 70 -7.65 -20.70 -6.60
CA ASN A 70 -6.37 -20.01 -6.38
C ASN A 70 -5.60 -19.62 -7.67
N GLN A 71 -6.24 -19.73 -8.84
CA GLN A 71 -5.67 -19.34 -10.11
C GLN A 71 -5.70 -17.83 -10.27
N GLN A 72 -4.58 -17.26 -10.74
CA GLN A 72 -4.48 -15.83 -11.00
C GLN A 72 -5.43 -15.42 -12.12
N ILE A 73 -6.24 -14.40 -11.88
CA ILE A 73 -7.19 -13.87 -12.87
C ILE A 73 -6.44 -12.96 -13.83
N TYR A 74 -6.61 -13.21 -15.13
CA TYR A 74 -6.09 -12.36 -16.19
C TYR A 74 -7.24 -11.68 -16.92
N LYS A 75 -7.11 -10.37 -17.17
CA LYS A 75 -8.04 -9.58 -17.98
C LYS A 75 -7.26 -8.95 -19.13
N LYS A 76 -7.67 -9.25 -20.38
CA LYS A 76 -6.98 -8.79 -21.60
C LYS A 76 -5.47 -9.16 -21.61
N GLY A 77 -5.14 -10.38 -21.15
CA GLY A 77 -3.75 -10.88 -21.07
C GLY A 77 -2.89 -10.27 -19.96
N LYS A 78 -3.46 -9.43 -19.08
CA LYS A 78 -2.73 -8.84 -17.94
C LYS A 78 -3.31 -9.36 -16.63
N PRO A 79 -2.47 -9.67 -15.62
CA PRO A 79 -2.98 -10.11 -14.32
C PRO A 79 -3.77 -8.96 -13.67
N VAL A 80 -4.93 -9.28 -13.10
CA VAL A 80 -5.73 -8.31 -12.37
C VAL A 80 -5.07 -8.07 -11.02
N ILE A 81 -4.76 -6.80 -10.74
CA ILE A 81 -4.15 -6.35 -9.49
C ILE A 81 -5.18 -5.54 -8.74
N GLU A 82 -5.49 -5.94 -7.51
CA GLU A 82 -6.30 -5.14 -6.60
C GLU A 82 -5.38 -4.48 -5.57
N CYS A 83 -5.70 -3.26 -5.18
CA CYS A 83 -4.95 -2.52 -4.17
C CYS A 83 -5.90 -1.86 -3.17
N VAL A 84 -5.54 -1.88 -1.89
CA VAL A 84 -6.26 -1.20 -0.82
C VAL A 84 -5.33 -0.26 -0.05
N GLY A 85 -5.84 0.89 0.40
CA GLY A 85 -5.10 1.81 1.26
C GLY A 85 -4.72 1.14 2.59
N CYS A 86 -3.43 1.18 2.93
CA CYS A 86 -2.91 0.62 4.17
C CYS A 86 -2.55 1.77 5.14
N PRO A 87 -3.19 1.87 6.31
CA PRO A 87 -2.82 2.86 7.31
C PRO A 87 -1.38 2.66 7.81
N GLN A 88 -0.63 3.74 7.99
CA GLN A 88 0.77 3.70 8.44
C GLN A 88 0.98 2.86 9.71
N LYS A 89 0.03 2.93 10.66
CA LYS A 89 0.06 2.18 11.93
C LYS A 89 0.00 0.64 11.74
N LYS A 90 -0.47 0.18 10.58
CA LYS A 90 -0.69 -1.23 10.26
C LYS A 90 0.34 -1.80 9.28
N VAL A 91 1.17 -0.96 8.68
CA VAL A 91 2.19 -1.37 7.70
C VAL A 91 3.05 -2.50 8.25
N ARG A 92 3.61 -2.34 9.45
CA ARG A 92 4.42 -3.40 10.10
C ARG A 92 3.67 -4.71 10.32
N ALA A 93 2.37 -4.64 10.62
CA ALA A 93 1.55 -5.85 10.79
C ALA A 93 1.31 -6.55 9.45
N VAL A 94 1.09 -5.78 8.39
CA VAL A 94 0.96 -6.30 7.02
C VAL A 94 2.30 -6.86 6.51
N GLU A 95 3.43 -6.22 6.77
CA GLU A 95 4.77 -6.74 6.44
C GLU A 95 5.00 -8.11 7.09
N ARG A 96 4.68 -8.25 8.38
CA ARG A 96 4.76 -9.55 9.07
C ARG A 96 3.82 -10.59 8.47
N ALA A 97 2.60 -10.19 8.10
CA ALA A 97 1.63 -11.09 7.49
C ALA A 97 2.08 -11.59 6.11
N ILE A 98 2.70 -10.71 5.30
CA ILE A 98 3.32 -11.08 4.02
C ILE A 98 4.50 -12.02 4.26
N ALA A 99 5.37 -11.72 5.23
CA ALA A 99 6.50 -12.58 5.59
C ALA A 99 6.04 -13.97 6.07
N ALA A 100 4.91 -14.04 6.77
CA ALA A 100 4.26 -15.28 7.18
C ALA A 100 3.48 -15.99 6.05
N LYS A 101 3.55 -15.50 4.81
CA LYS A 101 2.85 -16.05 3.63
C LYS A 101 1.32 -16.16 3.83
N LEU A 102 0.74 -15.24 4.60
CA LEU A 102 -0.71 -15.23 4.80
C LEU A 102 -1.46 -14.88 3.51
N PRO A 103 -2.65 -15.43 3.28
CA PRO A 103 -3.43 -15.13 2.09
C PRO A 103 -3.97 -13.68 2.14
N PRO A 104 -4.25 -13.07 0.97
CA PRO A 104 -4.68 -11.67 0.89
C PRO A 104 -5.91 -11.36 1.74
N HIS A 105 -6.89 -12.27 1.81
CA HIS A 105 -8.09 -12.04 2.62
C HIS A 105 -7.77 -11.81 4.10
N LYS A 106 -6.80 -12.54 4.69
CA LYS A 106 -6.36 -12.33 6.08
C LYS A 106 -5.65 -10.99 6.26
N ILE A 107 -4.85 -10.59 5.28
CA ILE A 107 -4.17 -9.30 5.28
C ILE A 107 -5.19 -8.16 5.20
N LEU A 108 -6.23 -8.31 4.38
CA LEU A 108 -7.34 -7.37 4.29
C LEU A 108 -8.10 -7.26 5.60
N GLU A 109 -8.31 -8.36 6.33
CA GLU A 109 -8.89 -8.30 7.68
C GLU A 109 -8.05 -7.43 8.61
N ILE A 110 -6.71 -7.56 8.60
CA ILE A 110 -5.81 -6.72 9.40
C ILE A 110 -5.98 -5.24 9.03
N ILE A 111 -6.03 -4.93 7.73
CA ILE A 111 -6.19 -3.56 7.23
C ILE A 111 -7.55 -2.97 7.60
N LYS A 112 -8.64 -3.76 7.49
CA LYS A 112 -10.02 -3.33 7.77
C LYS A 112 -10.37 -3.28 9.25
N LYS A 113 -9.72 -4.08 10.11
CA LYS A 113 -10.01 -4.16 11.55
C LYS A 113 -9.88 -2.78 12.20
N LYS A 114 -11.00 -2.11 12.52
CA LYS A 114 -10.96 -0.86 13.29
C LYS A 114 -10.25 -1.15 14.61
N SER A 115 -9.31 -0.30 15.03
CA SER A 115 -8.81 -0.33 16.42
C SER A 115 -10.04 -0.25 17.31
N ARG A 116 -10.36 -1.32 18.04
CA ARG A 116 -11.29 -1.21 19.17
C ARG A 116 -10.65 -0.17 20.08
N LYS A 117 -11.28 1.01 20.21
CA LYS A 117 -11.02 1.87 21.36
C LYS A 117 -11.45 1.01 22.54
N HIS A 118 -10.50 0.45 23.30
CA HIS A 118 -10.81 0.11 24.68
C HIS A 118 -11.02 1.47 25.34
N ASN A 119 -12.29 1.85 25.50
CA ASN A 119 -12.65 2.73 26.60
C ASN A 119 -12.34 1.88 27.85
N LEU A 120 -11.28 2.23 28.57
CA LEU A 120 -11.22 1.93 29.99
C LEU A 120 -12.28 2.83 30.61
N ASP A 121 -13.30 2.19 31.19
CA ASP A 121 -14.17 2.77 32.21
C ASP A 121 -13.37 2.83 33.52
#